data_AF-A0A5Q4D3L8-F1
#
_entry.id   AF-A0A5Q4D3L8-F1
#
_cell.length_a   1.000
_cell.length_b   1.000
_cell.length_c   1.000
_cell.angle_alpha   90.00
_cell.angle_beta   90.00
_cell.angle_gamma   90.00
#
_symmetry.space_group_name_H-M   'P 1'
#
loop_
_entity.id
_entity.type
_entity.pdbx_description
1 polymer ?
#
loop_
_entity_poly.entity_id
_entity_poly.type
_entity_poly.pdbx_seq_one_letter_code
_entity_poly.pdbx_strand_id
1 'polypeptide(L)'
;MIASMRISRRSLLATTALALGGFGLAAAAELAAQGPPRTVQPGAPGEATRVVEAADAPFTFPKHVDADVHFMQMMIAHHFQAIEMSALAPDRAEREDVKLLAHRIHLAQFDEIRLMANWLHDRGETVPPEAYEAGFAPAGHEGHAGHADHAGHGDHHAGHDDHAGHGAAAHDHHSMPGMLTPDQLAQLADSEGAEFDRLFLEFMIFHHEGAITMVGELFSSADGGQEGEVFQFASHVDSDQRIEIDRMRGMLARAPSTDLPGSIRLPEVPIPPS
;
A
#
# COMPACT_ATOMS: atom_id res chain seq x y z
N MET A 1 66.85 -28.61 -60.58
CA MET A 1 67.63 -27.60 -61.33
C MET A 1 66.73 -27.04 -62.43
N ILE A 2 66.65 -25.70 -62.53
CA ILE A 2 66.09 -24.88 -63.63
C ILE A 2 64.55 -24.90 -63.72
N ALA A 3 63.79 -23.97 -63.12
CA ALA A 3 63.62 -22.53 -63.41
C ALA A 3 62.89 -22.23 -64.74
N SER A 4 61.81 -21.44 -64.65
CA SER A 4 61.14 -20.58 -65.68
C SER A 4 59.62 -20.80 -65.70
N MET A 5 58.71 -19.82 -65.80
CA MET A 5 58.80 -18.36 -65.85
C MET A 5 57.37 -17.77 -65.78
N ARG A 6 57.21 -16.70 -64.98
CA ARG A 6 56.34 -15.49 -65.10
C ARG A 6 54.79 -15.52 -65.19
N ILE A 7 54.22 -14.84 -64.18
CA ILE A 7 53.30 -13.66 -64.21
C ILE A 7 51.95 -13.81 -64.95
N SER A 8 50.82 -13.62 -64.25
CA SER A 8 50.14 -12.30 -64.24
C SER A 8 48.97 -12.20 -63.26
N ARG A 9 48.83 -11.01 -62.68
CA ARG A 9 47.79 -10.60 -61.73
C ARG A 9 46.47 -10.40 -62.47
N ARG A 10 45.38 -10.97 -61.95
CA ARG A 10 44.02 -10.43 -62.11
C ARG A 10 43.26 -10.59 -60.80
N SER A 11 43.02 -9.46 -60.14
CA SER A 11 42.05 -9.33 -59.06
C SER A 11 40.63 -9.54 -59.60
N LEU A 12 39.76 -10.25 -58.89
CA LEU A 12 38.34 -9.89 -58.81
C LEU A 12 37.67 -10.56 -57.59
N LEU A 13 36.86 -9.75 -56.91
CA LEU A 13 36.20 -9.97 -55.63
C LEU A 13 34.92 -10.82 -55.72
N ALA A 14 34.65 -11.49 -54.60
CA ALA A 14 33.38 -11.68 -53.88
C ALA A 14 32.07 -11.97 -54.63
N THR A 15 31.36 -13.03 -54.18
CA THR A 15 29.91 -13.00 -53.92
C THR A 15 29.53 -13.97 -52.81
N THR A 16 28.77 -13.46 -51.84
CA THR A 16 28.24 -14.13 -50.63
C THR A 16 26.75 -14.47 -50.78
N ALA A 17 26.34 -15.58 -50.14
CA ALA A 17 25.07 -15.84 -49.44
C ALA A 17 23.70 -15.91 -50.18
N LEU A 18 22.93 -16.98 -49.91
CA LEU A 18 21.49 -16.92 -49.57
C LEU A 18 20.93 -18.27 -49.07
N ALA A 19 20.22 -18.27 -47.92
CA ALA A 19 18.96 -18.98 -47.67
C ALA A 19 18.62 -19.07 -46.16
N LEU A 20 17.85 -18.12 -45.61
CA LEU A 20 17.21 -18.21 -44.28
C LEU A 20 16.05 -17.19 -44.12
N GLY A 21 15.27 -16.92 -45.17
CA GLY A 21 14.27 -15.83 -45.20
C GLY A 21 12.78 -16.24 -45.21
N GLY A 22 12.45 -17.54 -45.20
CA GLY A 22 11.10 -18.00 -45.55
C GLY A 22 10.04 -17.99 -44.44
N PHE A 23 10.43 -18.21 -43.17
CA PHE A 23 9.44 -18.48 -42.10
C PHE A 23 8.94 -17.22 -41.38
N GLY A 24 9.70 -16.13 -41.40
CA GLY A 24 9.30 -14.86 -40.76
C GLY A 24 8.28 -14.05 -41.56
N LEU A 25 8.19 -14.26 -42.87
CA LEU A 25 7.36 -13.41 -43.75
C LEU A 25 5.87 -13.78 -43.71
N ALA A 26 5.53 -15.06 -43.43
CA ALA A 26 4.14 -15.51 -43.39
C ALA A 26 3.40 -15.04 -42.12
N ALA A 27 4.03 -15.13 -40.93
CA ALA A 27 3.43 -14.67 -39.68
C ALA A 27 3.25 -13.14 -39.63
N ALA A 28 4.16 -12.38 -40.25
CA ALA A 28 4.03 -10.93 -40.37
C ALA A 28 2.90 -10.52 -41.34
N ALA A 29 2.65 -11.29 -42.40
CA ALA A 29 1.56 -11.03 -43.34
C ALA A 29 0.19 -11.30 -42.73
N GLU A 30 0.08 -12.28 -41.83
CA GLU A 30 -1.18 -12.63 -41.17
C GLU A 30 -1.57 -11.62 -40.08
N LEU A 31 -0.58 -11.06 -39.35
CA LEU A 31 -0.81 -9.95 -38.42
C LEU A 31 -1.11 -8.63 -39.16
N ALA A 32 -0.56 -8.42 -40.36
CA ALA A 32 -0.86 -7.26 -41.21
C ALA A 32 -2.21 -7.38 -41.96
N ALA A 33 -2.76 -8.59 -42.10
CA ALA A 33 -4.08 -8.82 -42.69
C ALA A 33 -5.23 -8.58 -41.69
N GLN A 34 -4.93 -8.63 -40.39
CA GLN A 34 -5.83 -8.15 -39.36
C GLN A 34 -5.71 -6.62 -39.34
N GLY A 35 -6.77 -5.93 -39.78
CA GLY A 35 -6.83 -4.47 -39.72
C GLY A 35 -6.56 -3.93 -38.30
N PRO A 36 -6.36 -2.61 -38.13
CA PRO A 36 -6.08 -2.04 -36.82
C PRO A 36 -7.12 -2.50 -35.78
N PRO A 37 -6.71 -2.73 -34.52
CA PRO A 37 -7.63 -3.16 -33.47
C PRO A 37 -8.83 -2.22 -33.42
N ARG A 38 -10.02 -2.76 -33.68
CA ARG A 38 -11.26 -1.98 -33.73
C ARG A 38 -11.89 -1.97 -32.35
N THR A 39 -11.98 -0.80 -31.73
CA THR A 39 -12.74 -0.62 -30.50
C THR A 39 -14.22 -0.57 -30.84
N VAL A 40 -15.01 -1.41 -30.17
CA VAL A 40 -16.44 -1.50 -30.39
C VAL A 40 -17.13 -0.86 -29.19
N GLN A 41 -17.95 0.17 -29.43
CA GLN A 41 -18.77 0.79 -28.40
C GLN A 41 -20.20 0.26 -28.53
N PRO A 42 -20.69 -0.54 -27.55
CA PRO A 42 -22.09 -0.92 -27.48
C PRO A 42 -22.98 0.34 -27.37
N GLY A 43 -24.10 0.35 -28.09
CA GLY A 43 -25.13 1.39 -27.95
C GLY A 43 -25.99 1.19 -26.69
N ALA A 44 -26.85 2.16 -26.39
CA ALA A 44 -27.87 2.02 -25.36
C ALA A 44 -28.87 0.88 -25.71
N PRO A 45 -29.70 0.39 -24.76
CA PRO A 45 -30.71 -0.64 -25.05
C PRO A 45 -31.63 -0.23 -26.22
N GLY A 46 -31.55 -0.95 -27.34
CA GLY A 46 -32.31 -0.65 -28.57
C GLY A 46 -31.52 0.10 -29.66
N GLU A 47 -30.29 0.51 -29.40
CA GLU A 47 -29.42 1.16 -30.38
C GLU A 47 -28.35 0.22 -30.96
N ALA A 48 -27.91 0.53 -32.18
CA ALA A 48 -26.89 -0.24 -32.86
C ALA A 48 -25.51 0.01 -32.25
N THR A 49 -24.73 -1.07 -32.12
CA THR A 49 -23.32 -1.00 -31.75
C THR A 49 -22.52 -0.29 -32.85
N ARG A 50 -21.60 0.60 -32.45
CA ARG A 50 -20.76 1.36 -33.39
C ARG A 50 -19.28 1.03 -33.22
N VAL A 51 -18.57 0.96 -34.34
CA VAL A 51 -17.11 0.86 -34.36
C VAL A 51 -16.55 2.27 -34.19
N VAL A 52 -15.70 2.47 -33.19
CA VAL A 52 -15.03 3.75 -32.94
C VAL A 52 -13.57 3.59 -33.34
N GLU A 53 -13.07 4.51 -34.16
CA GLU A 53 -11.64 4.59 -34.46
C GLU A 53 -10.92 5.06 -33.18
N ALA A 54 -9.82 4.38 -32.81
CA ALA A 54 -9.10 4.62 -31.55
C ALA A 54 -8.55 6.07 -31.38
N ALA A 55 -8.66 6.90 -32.41
CA ALA A 55 -8.12 8.25 -32.48
C ALA A 55 -9.04 9.37 -31.94
N ASP A 56 -10.34 9.11 -31.75
CA ASP A 56 -11.31 10.19 -31.45
C ASP A 56 -11.65 10.36 -29.95
N ALA A 57 -10.98 9.62 -29.07
CA ALA A 57 -10.94 9.91 -27.64
C ALA A 57 -9.63 9.34 -27.09
N PRO A 58 -8.63 10.16 -26.70
CA PRO A 58 -7.59 9.64 -25.83
C PRO A 58 -8.30 9.21 -24.55
N PHE A 59 -8.47 7.89 -24.35
CA PHE A 59 -8.72 7.34 -23.03
C PHE A 59 -7.43 7.57 -22.23
N THR A 60 -7.26 8.78 -21.73
CA THR A 60 -6.32 9.06 -20.65
C THR A 60 -7.03 8.64 -19.38
N PHE A 61 -6.71 7.43 -18.90
CA PHE A 61 -6.95 7.13 -17.50
C PHE A 61 -6.23 8.20 -16.67
N PRO A 62 -6.89 8.81 -15.67
CA PRO A 62 -6.17 9.63 -14.71
C PRO A 62 -5.00 8.81 -14.15
N LYS A 63 -3.84 9.44 -13.98
CA LYS A 63 -2.61 8.77 -13.53
C LYS A 63 -2.81 8.11 -12.16
N HIS A 64 -3.64 8.72 -11.33
CA HIS A 64 -4.17 8.29 -10.04
C HIS A 64 -5.43 9.12 -9.74
N VAL A 65 -6.33 8.65 -8.87
CA VAL A 65 -7.60 9.34 -8.53
C VAL A 65 -7.65 9.79 -7.08
N ASP A 66 -8.49 10.77 -6.76
CA ASP A 66 -8.65 11.33 -5.41
C ASP A 66 -9.05 10.26 -4.37
N ALA A 67 -9.84 9.26 -4.77
CA ALA A 67 -10.21 8.15 -3.89
C ALA A 67 -8.98 7.33 -3.44
N ASP A 68 -8.04 7.07 -4.35
CA ASP A 68 -6.80 6.37 -4.05
C ASP A 68 -5.89 7.21 -3.15
N VAL A 69 -5.76 8.51 -3.45
CA VAL A 69 -4.98 9.46 -2.63
C VAL A 69 -5.53 9.51 -1.20
N HIS A 70 -6.85 9.66 -1.07
CA HIS A 70 -7.50 9.71 0.23
C HIS A 70 -7.31 8.40 1.00
N PHE A 71 -7.50 7.25 0.35
CA PHE A 71 -7.27 5.95 0.97
C PHE A 71 -5.84 5.80 1.49
N MET A 72 -4.83 6.14 0.68
CA MET A 72 -3.42 6.05 1.10
C MET A 72 -3.13 6.98 2.29
N GLN A 73 -3.64 8.21 2.28
CA GLN A 73 -3.45 9.17 3.37
C GLN A 73 -4.08 8.70 4.67
N MET A 74 -5.32 8.20 4.62
CA MET A 74 -6.03 7.73 5.80
C MET A 74 -5.43 6.42 6.32
N MET A 75 -5.05 5.49 5.43
CA MET A 75 -4.46 4.22 5.81
C MET A 75 -3.05 4.39 6.42
N ILE A 76 -2.28 5.42 6.04
CA ILE A 76 -1.02 5.76 6.73
C ILE A 76 -1.28 6.08 8.22
N ALA A 77 -2.24 6.97 8.51
CA ALA A 77 -2.57 7.34 9.88
C ALA A 77 -3.14 6.15 10.66
N HIS A 78 -3.95 5.31 10.02
CA HIS A 78 -4.48 4.08 10.61
C HIS A 78 -3.35 3.09 10.96
N HIS A 79 -2.45 2.79 10.04
CA HIS A 79 -1.30 1.92 10.28
C HIS A 79 -0.36 2.43 11.36
N PHE A 80 -0.17 3.74 11.45
CA PHE A 80 0.66 4.35 12.47
C PHE A 80 0.17 4.04 13.88
N GLN A 81 -1.14 4.09 14.13
CA GLN A 81 -1.68 3.73 15.45
C GLN A 81 -1.42 2.26 15.81
N ALA A 82 -1.45 1.34 14.84
CA ALA A 82 -1.06 -0.06 15.08
C ALA A 82 0.42 -0.21 15.46
N ILE A 83 1.30 0.63 14.92
CA ILE A 83 2.72 0.69 15.31
C ILE A 83 2.84 1.17 16.77
N GLU A 84 2.10 2.21 17.16
CA GLU A 84 2.08 2.73 18.54
C GLU A 84 1.60 1.67 19.53
N MET A 85 0.46 1.02 19.24
CA MET A 85 -0.07 -0.08 20.06
C MET A 85 0.93 -1.23 20.20
N SER A 86 1.58 -1.61 19.10
CA SER A 86 2.54 -2.73 19.07
C SER A 86 3.83 -2.41 19.82
N ALA A 87 4.25 -1.14 19.87
CA ALA A 87 5.45 -0.71 20.57
C ALA A 87 5.35 -0.88 22.10
N LEU A 88 4.13 -0.97 22.65
CA LEU A 88 3.89 -1.19 24.08
C LEU A 88 4.16 -2.65 24.52
N ALA A 89 4.04 -3.61 23.60
CA ALA A 89 4.01 -5.03 23.94
C ALA A 89 5.30 -5.61 24.56
N PRO A 90 6.53 -5.24 24.15
CA PRO A 90 7.75 -5.83 24.72
C PRO A 90 7.82 -5.72 26.25
N ASP A 91 7.41 -4.57 26.79
CA ASP A 91 7.49 -4.24 28.21
C ASP A 91 6.23 -4.64 28.99
N ARG A 92 5.06 -4.64 28.34
CA ARG A 92 3.76 -4.81 29.02
C ARG A 92 3.13 -6.18 28.90
N ALA A 93 3.37 -6.90 27.80
CA ALA A 93 2.75 -8.20 27.58
C ALA A 93 3.33 -9.27 28.51
N GLU A 94 2.48 -10.18 29.00
CA GLU A 94 2.90 -11.35 29.76
C GLU A 94 3.25 -12.51 28.81
N ARG A 95 2.44 -12.70 27.76
CA ARG A 95 2.59 -13.82 26.84
C ARG A 95 3.57 -13.54 25.71
N GLU A 96 4.51 -14.47 25.54
CA GLU A 96 5.49 -14.40 24.45
C GLU A 96 4.85 -14.43 23.06
N ASP A 97 3.73 -15.16 22.88
CA ASP A 97 3.04 -15.20 21.59
C ASP A 97 2.37 -13.86 21.22
N VAL A 98 2.00 -13.05 22.21
CA VAL A 98 1.51 -11.66 22.01
C VAL A 98 2.67 -10.74 21.62
N LYS A 99 3.83 -10.84 22.29
CA LYS A 99 5.02 -10.05 21.92
C LYS A 99 5.47 -10.32 20.48
N LEU A 100 5.51 -11.59 20.08
CA LEU A 100 5.89 -12.00 18.73
C LEU A 100 4.86 -11.53 17.68
N LEU A 101 3.57 -11.56 18.03
CA LEU A 101 2.53 -11.01 17.16
C LEU A 101 2.71 -9.51 16.98
N ALA A 102 2.84 -8.75 18.08
CA ALA A 102 3.01 -7.29 18.05
C ALA A 102 4.26 -6.88 17.24
N HIS A 103 5.38 -7.58 17.41
CA HIS A 103 6.58 -7.32 16.63
C HIS A 103 6.36 -7.56 15.12
N ARG A 104 5.64 -8.62 14.76
CA ARG A 104 5.31 -8.89 13.35
C ARG A 104 4.40 -7.82 12.76
N ILE A 105 3.38 -7.39 13.51
CA ILE A 105 2.48 -6.31 13.11
C ILE A 105 3.29 -5.03 12.89
N HIS A 106 4.09 -4.63 13.88
CA HIS A 106 4.93 -3.43 13.78
C HIS A 106 5.75 -3.41 12.49
N LEU A 107 6.47 -4.50 12.16
CA LEU A 107 7.29 -4.57 10.96
C LEU A 107 6.47 -4.50 9.67
N ALA A 108 5.35 -5.24 9.59
CA ALA A 108 4.50 -5.24 8.41
C ALA A 108 3.89 -3.85 8.16
N GLN A 109 3.26 -3.27 9.19
CA GLN A 109 2.62 -1.94 9.11
C GLN A 109 3.63 -0.85 8.75
N PHE A 110 4.85 -0.93 9.26
CA PHE A 110 5.93 0.00 8.93
C PHE A 110 6.35 -0.05 7.46
N ASP A 111 6.51 -1.25 6.89
CA ASP A 111 6.84 -1.41 5.48
C ASP A 111 5.67 -0.95 4.59
N GLU A 112 4.42 -1.19 5.01
CA GLU A 112 3.22 -0.73 4.31
C GLU A 112 3.08 0.80 4.32
N ILE A 113 3.34 1.48 5.44
CA ILE A 113 3.39 2.95 5.49
C ILE A 113 4.39 3.50 4.48
N ARG A 114 5.56 2.88 4.35
CA ARG A 114 6.58 3.30 3.37
C ARG A 114 6.11 3.12 1.93
N LEU A 115 5.40 2.03 1.63
CA LEU A 115 4.82 1.84 0.30
C LEU A 115 3.83 2.95 -0.04
N MET A 116 2.89 3.24 0.86
CA MET A 116 1.89 4.30 0.67
C MET A 116 2.53 5.69 0.57
N ALA A 117 3.51 5.99 1.42
CA ALA A 117 4.20 7.28 1.42
C ALA A 117 5.01 7.50 0.13
N ASN A 118 5.69 6.45 -0.38
CA ASN A 118 6.36 6.52 -1.69
C ASN A 118 5.33 6.73 -2.81
N TRP A 119 4.21 6.00 -2.80
CA TRP A 119 3.16 6.13 -3.81
C TRP A 119 2.63 7.58 -3.90
N LEU A 120 2.38 8.21 -2.75
CA LEU A 120 1.95 9.61 -2.64
C LEU A 120 3.06 10.57 -3.11
N HIS A 121 4.28 10.37 -2.64
CA HIS A 121 5.43 11.22 -2.98
C HIS A 121 5.72 11.22 -4.49
N ASP A 122 5.76 10.06 -5.14
CA ASP A 122 6.05 9.89 -6.57
C ASP A 122 4.98 10.56 -7.47
N ARG A 123 3.80 10.79 -6.91
CA ARG A 123 2.66 11.44 -7.56
C ARG A 123 2.52 12.91 -7.20
N GLY A 124 3.38 13.43 -6.32
CA GLY A 124 3.37 14.82 -5.87
C GLY A 124 2.24 15.14 -4.90
N GLU A 125 1.67 14.12 -4.27
CA GLU A 125 0.59 14.25 -3.29
C GLU A 125 1.13 14.52 -1.88
N THR A 126 0.28 15.05 -1.02
CA THR A 126 0.62 15.29 0.38
C THR A 126 0.83 13.96 1.09
N VAL A 127 2.03 13.77 1.65
CA VAL A 127 2.37 12.66 2.55
C VAL A 127 2.03 13.07 3.99
N PRO A 128 1.19 12.29 4.72
CA PRO A 128 0.87 12.58 6.12
C PRO A 128 2.10 12.61 7.04
N PRO A 129 2.11 13.43 8.11
CA PRO A 129 3.23 13.53 9.05
C PRO A 129 3.62 12.19 9.68
N GLU A 130 2.64 11.32 9.94
CA GLU A 130 2.80 9.99 10.54
C GLU A 130 3.75 9.10 9.73
N ALA A 131 3.82 9.27 8.41
CA ALA A 131 4.78 8.54 7.60
C ALA A 131 6.23 8.92 7.96
N TYR A 132 6.50 10.20 8.17
CA TYR A 132 7.84 10.67 8.56
C TYR A 132 8.19 10.22 9.98
N GLU A 133 7.21 10.19 10.89
CA GLU A 133 7.38 9.63 12.24
C GLU A 133 7.66 8.13 12.20
N ALA A 134 7.03 7.41 11.28
CA ALA A 134 7.37 6.03 10.91
C ALA A 134 8.65 5.91 10.06
N GLY A 135 9.51 6.93 10.03
CA GLY A 135 10.83 6.83 9.41
C GLY A 135 10.82 6.75 7.87
N PHE A 136 9.77 7.25 7.22
CA PHE A 136 9.82 7.60 5.81
C PHE A 136 10.71 8.83 5.61
N ALA A 137 11.64 8.76 4.66
CA ALA A 137 12.44 9.89 4.22
C ALA A 137 12.54 9.87 2.69
N PRO A 138 12.04 10.90 1.98
CA PRO A 138 12.14 10.94 0.54
C PRO A 138 13.61 11.06 0.12
N ALA A 139 13.98 10.35 -0.95
CA ALA A 139 15.34 10.37 -1.49
C ALA A 139 15.76 11.81 -1.83
N GLY A 140 16.86 12.28 -1.22
CA GLY A 140 17.35 13.67 -1.37
C GLY A 140 17.18 14.56 -0.14
N HIS A 141 16.53 14.07 0.93
CA HIS A 141 16.47 14.71 2.25
C HIS A 141 17.37 13.98 3.27
N GLU A 142 18.59 13.59 2.87
CA GLU A 142 19.63 13.11 3.79
C GLU A 142 20.20 14.30 4.59
N GLY A 143 19.44 14.75 5.59
CA GLY A 143 19.80 15.86 6.46
C GLY A 143 19.16 15.70 7.83
N HIS A 144 19.96 15.19 8.78
CA HIS A 144 19.68 14.96 10.20
C HIS A 144 19.07 13.61 10.60
N ALA A 145 19.84 12.53 10.36
CA ALA A 145 19.90 11.45 11.33
C ALA A 145 20.52 11.99 12.63
N GLY A 146 19.70 12.21 13.65
CA GLY A 146 20.16 12.63 14.97
C GLY A 146 19.05 12.58 16.02
N HIS A 147 19.08 11.51 16.82
CA HIS A 147 18.64 11.31 18.22
C HIS A 147 18.02 9.91 18.34
N ALA A 148 18.65 8.87 18.90
CA ALA A 148 19.36 8.72 20.18
C ALA A 148 18.46 9.03 21.40
N ASP A 149 17.99 7.93 22.00
CA ASP A 149 17.61 7.71 23.41
C ASP A 149 16.50 8.59 24.01
N HIS A 150 15.27 8.05 24.06
CA HIS A 150 14.19 8.63 24.87
C HIS A 150 14.35 8.25 26.35
N ALA A 151 15.08 9.10 27.08
CA ALA A 151 14.91 9.28 28.52
C ALA A 151 14.96 10.78 28.84
N GLY A 152 13.82 11.39 29.18
CA GLY A 152 13.80 12.71 29.84
C GLY A 152 12.63 13.62 29.45
N HIS A 153 11.73 13.85 30.42
CA HIS A 153 10.79 14.97 30.45
C HIS A 153 11.52 16.33 30.46
N GLY A 154 10.98 17.32 29.75
CA GLY A 154 11.44 18.71 29.81
C GLY A 154 10.53 19.67 29.03
N ASP A 155 9.61 20.28 29.76
CA ASP A 155 8.73 21.39 29.41
C ASP A 155 9.51 22.63 28.91
N HIS A 156 9.22 23.20 27.73
CA HIS A 156 9.51 24.62 27.36
C HIS A 156 8.69 25.09 26.13
N HIS A 157 7.81 26.07 26.35
CA HIS A 157 7.25 26.95 25.32
C HIS A 157 8.26 28.06 24.92
N ALA A 158 8.39 28.36 23.60
CA ALA A 158 8.45 29.73 23.04
C ALA A 158 8.70 29.78 21.50
N GLY A 159 7.62 30.00 20.73
CA GLY A 159 7.49 31.07 19.70
C GLY A 159 8.19 31.01 18.33
N HIS A 160 7.44 31.50 17.33
CA HIS A 160 7.75 31.89 15.93
C HIS A 160 7.69 30.78 14.88
N ASP A 161 7.13 30.96 13.67
CA ASP A 161 6.49 32.08 12.98
C ASP A 161 5.54 31.53 11.89
N ASP A 162 4.70 32.40 11.35
CA ASP A 162 3.61 32.18 10.41
C ASP A 162 3.94 31.32 9.17
N HIS A 163 3.21 30.21 8.99
CA HIS A 163 2.96 29.60 7.69
C HIS A 163 1.51 29.80 7.29
N ALA A 164 1.28 30.89 6.56
CA ALA A 164 0.03 31.18 5.89
C ALA A 164 -0.23 30.18 4.75
N GLY A 165 -1.25 29.35 4.93
CA GLY A 165 -2.18 28.98 3.87
C GLY A 165 -1.84 27.78 2.99
N HIS A 166 -2.04 26.57 3.52
CA HIS A 166 -2.64 25.48 2.74
C HIS A 166 -3.73 24.83 3.59
N GLY A 167 -4.99 25.16 3.30
CA GLY A 167 -6.15 24.52 3.88
C GLY A 167 -6.32 23.12 3.30
N ALA A 168 -5.51 22.17 3.75
CA ALA A 168 -6.00 20.81 3.91
C ALA A 168 -6.96 20.89 5.09
N ALA A 169 -8.23 20.57 4.87
CA ALA A 169 -9.15 20.39 5.99
C ALA A 169 -8.45 19.39 6.94
N ALA A 170 -8.17 19.83 8.16
CA ALA A 170 -7.76 18.94 9.22
C ALA A 170 -8.91 17.96 9.43
N HIS A 171 -8.85 16.85 8.71
CA HIS A 171 -9.82 15.77 8.85
C HIS A 171 -9.48 15.08 10.16
N ASP A 172 -10.47 15.00 11.04
CA ASP A 172 -10.32 14.40 12.35
C ASP A 172 -10.03 12.90 12.19
N HIS A 173 -8.76 12.52 12.32
CA HIS A 173 -8.28 11.14 12.14
C HIS A 173 -8.94 10.14 13.11
N HIS A 174 -9.57 10.63 14.20
CA HIS A 174 -10.36 9.81 15.11
C HIS A 174 -11.69 9.32 14.54
N SER A 175 -12.09 9.78 13.34
CA SER A 175 -13.33 9.36 12.69
C SER A 175 -13.19 8.12 11.80
N MET A 176 -11.96 7.59 11.62
CA MET A 176 -11.77 6.40 10.80
C MET A 176 -12.30 5.14 11.50
N PRO A 177 -12.93 4.20 10.76
CA PRO A 177 -13.31 2.91 11.30
C PRO A 177 -12.13 2.22 12.00
N GLY A 178 -12.35 1.62 13.18
CA GLY A 178 -11.34 0.82 13.89
C GLY A 178 -10.29 1.60 14.69
N MET A 179 -10.15 2.92 14.51
CA MET A 179 -9.22 3.71 15.31
C MET A 179 -9.62 3.72 16.79
N LEU A 180 -8.65 3.48 17.66
CA LEU A 180 -8.79 3.67 19.10
C LEU A 180 -8.87 5.16 19.41
N THR A 181 -9.72 5.49 20.38
CA THR A 181 -9.75 6.82 20.98
C THR A 181 -8.52 7.03 21.88
N PRO A 182 -8.18 8.29 22.20
CA PRO A 182 -7.11 8.58 23.17
C PRO A 182 -7.30 7.86 24.51
N ASP A 183 -8.53 7.74 25.00
CA ASP A 183 -8.84 7.04 26.26
C ASP A 183 -8.58 5.52 26.15
N GLN A 184 -8.87 4.91 24.99
CA GLN A 184 -8.59 3.49 24.74
C GLN A 184 -7.09 3.22 24.61
N LEU A 185 -6.36 4.10 23.92
CA LEU A 185 -4.89 4.03 23.87
C LEU A 185 -4.27 4.18 25.26
N ALA A 186 -4.74 5.14 26.05
CA ALA A 186 -4.31 5.32 27.44
C ALA A 186 -4.61 4.08 28.29
N GLN A 187 -5.80 3.49 28.13
CA GLN A 187 -6.15 2.24 28.81
C GLN A 187 -5.21 1.09 28.45
N LEU A 188 -4.90 0.92 27.16
CA LEU A 188 -3.93 -0.09 26.72
C LEU A 188 -2.55 0.19 27.32
N ALA A 189 -2.10 1.45 27.29
CA ALA A 189 -0.82 1.88 27.83
C ALA A 189 -0.72 1.74 29.35
N ASP A 190 -1.81 1.86 30.10
CA ASP A 190 -1.83 1.71 31.56
C ASP A 190 -1.96 0.24 32.00
N SER A 191 -2.31 -0.67 31.09
CA SER A 191 -2.46 -2.10 31.36
C SER A 191 -1.13 -2.86 31.30
N GLU A 192 -1.04 -3.96 32.05
CA GLU A 192 0.12 -4.84 32.08
C GLU A 192 -0.31 -6.31 32.20
N GLY A 193 0.59 -7.22 31.83
CA GLY A 193 0.44 -8.65 31.91
C GLY A 193 -0.75 -9.22 31.14
N ALA A 194 -1.47 -10.18 31.74
CA ALA A 194 -2.66 -10.77 31.12
C ALA A 194 -3.75 -9.77 30.71
N GLU A 195 -3.88 -8.63 31.40
CA GLU A 195 -4.84 -7.60 31.01
C GLU A 195 -4.40 -6.88 29.73
N PHE A 196 -3.12 -6.53 29.64
CA PHE A 196 -2.52 -5.98 28.42
C PHE A 196 -2.70 -6.94 27.24
N ASP A 197 -2.39 -8.22 27.44
CA ASP A 197 -2.51 -9.23 26.39
C ASP A 197 -3.94 -9.30 25.83
N ARG A 198 -4.94 -9.23 26.70
CA ARG A 198 -6.35 -9.23 26.29
C ARG A 198 -6.72 -7.95 25.54
N LEU A 199 -6.43 -6.78 26.12
CA LEU A 199 -6.76 -5.49 25.52
C LEU A 199 -6.05 -5.30 24.18
N PHE A 200 -4.77 -5.64 24.09
CA PHE A 200 -4.02 -5.59 22.83
C PHE A 200 -4.72 -6.40 21.73
N LEU A 201 -5.09 -7.65 22.02
CA LEU A 201 -5.75 -8.51 21.04
C LEU A 201 -7.16 -8.00 20.66
N GLU A 202 -7.97 -7.57 21.63
CA GLU A 202 -9.31 -7.04 21.36
C GLU A 202 -9.26 -5.76 20.53
N PHE A 203 -8.38 -4.82 20.92
CA PHE A 203 -8.22 -3.54 20.25
C PHE A 203 -7.59 -3.70 18.86
N MET A 204 -6.59 -4.58 18.71
CA MET A 204 -5.99 -4.82 17.41
C MET A 204 -6.95 -5.56 16.45
N ILE A 205 -7.85 -6.43 16.95
CA ILE A 205 -8.94 -6.98 16.13
C ILE A 205 -9.86 -5.85 15.64
N PHE A 206 -10.32 -4.98 16.54
CA PHE A 206 -11.20 -3.85 16.19
C PHE A 206 -10.54 -2.90 15.18
N HIS A 207 -9.26 -2.62 15.36
CA HIS A 207 -8.45 -1.83 14.44
C HIS A 207 -8.36 -2.48 13.06
N HIS A 208 -8.02 -3.77 12.98
CA HIS A 208 -7.94 -4.49 11.70
C HIS A 208 -9.29 -4.60 10.99
N GLU A 209 -10.38 -4.76 11.73
CA GLU A 209 -11.75 -4.71 11.16
C GLU A 209 -12.02 -3.35 10.51
N GLY A 210 -11.53 -2.25 11.11
CA GLY A 210 -11.55 -0.91 10.53
C GLY A 210 -10.83 -0.79 9.19
N ALA A 211 -9.61 -1.32 9.12
CA ALA A 211 -8.82 -1.34 7.87
C ALA A 211 -9.56 -2.08 6.74
N ILE A 212 -10.20 -3.21 7.05
CA ILE A 212 -11.02 -3.97 6.08
C ILE A 212 -12.22 -3.15 5.59
N THR A 213 -12.88 -2.40 6.49
CA THR A 213 -13.96 -1.50 6.11
C THR A 213 -13.46 -0.41 5.16
N MET A 214 -12.32 0.22 5.43
CA MET A 214 -11.71 1.22 4.56
C MET A 214 -11.37 0.66 3.17
N VAL A 215 -10.83 -0.57 3.10
CA VAL A 215 -10.59 -1.26 1.82
C VAL A 215 -11.89 -1.50 1.06
N GLY A 216 -12.96 -1.93 1.75
CA GLY A 216 -14.26 -2.11 1.11
C GLY A 216 -14.88 -0.80 0.62
N GLU A 217 -14.69 0.30 1.34
CA GLU A 217 -15.11 1.64 0.92
C GLU A 217 -14.35 2.10 -0.34
N LEU A 218 -13.04 1.88 -0.40
CA LEU A 218 -12.23 2.14 -1.59
C LEU A 218 -12.80 1.40 -2.80
N PHE A 219 -13.02 0.09 -2.70
CA PHE A 219 -13.52 -0.71 -3.82
C PHE A 219 -15.01 -0.47 -4.15
N SER A 220 -15.76 0.13 -3.23
CA SER A 220 -17.15 0.55 -3.48
C SER A 220 -17.25 1.94 -4.10
N SER A 221 -16.16 2.71 -4.13
CA SER A 221 -16.11 4.00 -4.80
C SER A 221 -16.17 3.85 -6.33
N ALA A 222 -16.53 4.92 -7.03
CA ALA A 222 -16.78 4.86 -8.47
C ALA A 222 -15.50 4.60 -9.29
N ASP A 223 -14.35 5.06 -8.80
CA ASP A 223 -13.07 5.09 -9.51
C ASP A 223 -11.87 4.64 -8.67
N GLY A 224 -12.05 4.37 -7.37
CA GLY A 224 -10.98 3.92 -6.49
C GLY A 224 -10.58 2.47 -6.69
N GLY A 225 -9.32 2.18 -6.37
CA GLY A 225 -8.72 0.84 -6.43
C GLY A 225 -8.58 0.31 -7.85
N GLN A 226 -8.65 1.15 -8.89
CA GLN A 226 -8.52 0.72 -10.29
C GLN A 226 -7.06 0.71 -10.77
N GLU A 227 -6.18 1.51 -10.14
CA GLU A 227 -4.75 1.44 -10.40
C GLU A 227 -4.18 0.12 -9.87
N GLY A 228 -3.39 -0.58 -10.70
CA GLY A 228 -2.89 -1.92 -10.36
C GLY A 228 -2.05 -1.97 -9.07
N GLU A 229 -1.29 -0.93 -8.78
CA GLU A 229 -0.49 -0.81 -7.55
C GLU A 229 -1.39 -0.66 -6.31
N VAL A 230 -2.40 0.22 -6.38
CA VAL A 230 -3.38 0.45 -5.31
C VAL A 230 -4.23 -0.80 -5.09
N PHE A 231 -4.71 -1.43 -6.15
CA PHE A 231 -5.50 -2.66 -6.08
C PHE A 231 -4.74 -3.78 -5.38
N GLN A 232 -3.47 -3.99 -5.74
CA GLN A 232 -2.63 -5.02 -5.13
C GLN A 232 -2.39 -4.73 -3.66
N PHE A 233 -2.04 -3.50 -3.32
CA PHE A 233 -1.85 -3.09 -1.93
C PHE A 233 -3.12 -3.30 -1.09
N ALA A 234 -4.26 -2.76 -1.51
CA ALA A 234 -5.53 -2.89 -0.80
C ALA A 234 -5.98 -4.35 -0.66
N SER A 235 -5.75 -5.18 -1.69
CA SER A 235 -6.03 -6.63 -1.63
C SER A 235 -5.14 -7.35 -0.62
N HIS A 236 -3.85 -7.00 -0.54
CA HIS A 236 -2.95 -7.56 0.47
C HIS A 236 -3.41 -7.18 1.87
N VAL A 237 -3.72 -5.89 2.12
CA VAL A 237 -4.27 -5.42 3.38
C VAL A 237 -5.51 -6.22 3.77
N ASP A 238 -6.51 -6.37 2.89
CA ASP A 238 -7.71 -7.17 3.23
C ASP A 238 -7.36 -8.62 3.60
N SER A 239 -6.51 -9.27 2.81
CA SER A 239 -6.19 -10.69 3.01
C SER A 239 -5.36 -10.94 4.27
N ASP A 240 -4.33 -10.12 4.51
CA ASP A 240 -3.42 -10.28 5.64
C ASP A 240 -4.14 -9.91 6.94
N GLN A 241 -4.86 -8.78 6.97
CA GLN A 241 -5.60 -8.35 8.16
C GLN A 241 -6.65 -9.40 8.60
N ARG A 242 -7.33 -10.08 7.66
CA ARG A 242 -8.24 -11.20 7.98
C ARG A 242 -7.53 -12.38 8.65
N ILE A 243 -6.36 -12.78 8.11
CA ILE A 243 -5.55 -13.86 8.69
C ILE A 243 -5.09 -13.49 10.11
N GLU A 244 -4.73 -12.23 10.32
CA GLU A 244 -4.33 -11.72 11.63
C GLU A 244 -5.48 -11.70 12.62
N ILE A 245 -6.67 -11.24 12.22
CA ILE A 245 -7.89 -11.28 13.03
C ILE A 245 -8.17 -12.71 13.50
N ASP A 246 -8.13 -13.69 12.59
CA ASP A 246 -8.37 -15.10 12.93
C ASP A 246 -7.34 -15.64 13.92
N ARG A 247 -6.06 -15.27 13.74
CA ARG A 247 -4.99 -15.60 14.69
C ARG A 247 -5.26 -14.99 16.08
N MET A 248 -5.61 -13.70 16.14
CA MET A 248 -5.88 -12.99 17.39
C MET A 248 -7.10 -13.54 18.12
N ARG A 249 -8.20 -13.83 17.40
CA ARG A 249 -9.38 -14.51 17.95
C ARG A 249 -9.02 -15.88 18.51
N GLY A 250 -8.18 -16.64 17.80
CA GLY A 250 -7.64 -17.90 18.30
C GLY A 250 -6.78 -17.72 19.57
N MET A 251 -6.01 -16.65 19.67
CA MET A 251 -5.19 -16.33 20.84
C MET A 251 -6.02 -15.92 22.06
N LEU A 252 -7.14 -15.22 21.87
CA LEU A 252 -8.11 -14.90 22.91
C LEU A 252 -8.82 -16.16 23.42
N ALA A 253 -9.26 -17.05 22.52
CA ALA A 253 -9.93 -18.30 22.88
C ALA A 253 -9.05 -19.28 23.69
N ARG A 254 -7.72 -19.14 23.61
CA ARG A 254 -6.76 -19.94 24.38
C ARG A 254 -6.34 -19.30 25.70
N ALA A 255 -6.74 -18.07 25.99
CA ALA A 255 -6.38 -17.40 27.23
C ALA A 255 -7.06 -18.10 28.42
N PRO A 256 -6.34 -18.36 29.53
CA PRO A 256 -6.95 -18.92 30.72
C PRO A 256 -8.07 -17.99 31.20
N SER A 257 -9.25 -18.57 31.46
CA SER A 257 -10.41 -17.87 31.98
C SER A 257 -10.18 -17.47 33.44
N THR A 258 -9.39 -16.44 33.67
CA THR A 258 -9.32 -15.78 34.97
C THR A 258 -10.27 -14.59 34.96
N ASP A 259 -11.11 -14.51 35.99
CA ASP A 259 -12.02 -13.40 36.29
C ASP A 259 -11.26 -12.06 36.22
N LEU A 260 -11.26 -11.40 35.06
CA LEU A 260 -10.80 -10.03 34.92
C LEU A 260 -12.03 -9.15 34.66
N PRO A 261 -12.36 -8.22 35.58
CA PRO A 261 -13.42 -7.25 35.34
C PRO A 261 -13.03 -6.31 34.20
N GLY A 262 -13.96 -6.03 33.28
CA GLY A 262 -13.83 -4.91 32.35
C GLY A 262 -13.68 -5.24 30.86
N SER A 263 -14.52 -6.13 30.30
CA SER A 263 -14.74 -6.09 28.85
C SER A 263 -15.55 -4.84 28.50
N ILE A 264 -14.89 -3.83 27.96
CA ILE A 264 -15.59 -2.73 27.31
C ILE A 264 -16.12 -3.28 26.00
N ARG A 265 -17.43 -3.15 25.77
CA ARG A 265 -18.03 -3.48 24.48
C ARG A 265 -17.58 -2.43 23.48
N LEU A 266 -16.61 -2.77 22.64
CA LEU A 266 -16.25 -1.96 21.48
C LEU A 266 -17.48 -1.81 20.57
N PRO A 267 -17.69 -0.65 19.92
CA PRO A 267 -18.72 -0.52 18.90
C PRO A 267 -18.47 -1.55 17.79
N GLU A 268 -19.53 -2.07 17.18
CA GLU A 268 -19.37 -2.94 16.01
C GLU A 268 -18.84 -2.11 14.84
N VAL A 269 -17.73 -2.54 14.23
CA VAL A 269 -17.27 -1.99 12.94
C VAL A 269 -18.16 -2.62 11.86
N PRO A 270 -18.88 -1.83 11.05
CA PRO A 270 -19.67 -2.38 9.96
C PRO A 270 -18.74 -3.00 8.91
N ILE A 271 -18.78 -4.34 8.79
CA ILE A 271 -18.03 -5.08 7.77
C ILE A 271 -18.84 -5.05 6.46
N PRO A 272 -18.29 -4.56 5.33
CA PRO A 272 -18.98 -4.60 4.05
C PRO A 272 -19.26 -6.06 3.62
N PRO A 273 -20.37 -6.33 2.92
CA PRO A 273 -20.69 -7.69 2.44
C PRO A 273 -19.60 -8.19 1.48
N SER A 274 -19.27 -9.48 1.59
CA SER A 274 -18.33 -10.17 0.70
C SER A 274 -18.85 -10.32 -0.73
#